data_AF-A0A369K355-F1
#
_entry.id   AF-A0A369K355-F1
#
_cell.length_a   1.000
_cell.length_b   1.000
_cell.length_c   1.000
_cell.angle_alpha   90.00
_cell.angle_beta   90.00
_cell.angle_gamma   90.00
#
_symmetry.space_group_name_H-M   'P 1'
#
loop_
_entity.id
_entity.type
_entity.pdbx_description
1 polymer ?
#
loop_
_entity_poly.entity_id
_entity_poly.type
_entity_poly.pdbx_seq_one_letter_code
_entity_poly.pdbx_strand_id
1 'polypeptide(L)'
;MDSQSSSGSSYFVPLGGVPVWLRKRLRALCNSGATKRPHFESSWYGPINGVSYTVFTVKDGFIIKPQAKFRDKVSPPSSVIPGRSNSVSSNTSNMSTSSYNVEARPRTEPGPEADILEPDFVICIAGSSLTGDKIVYIIEIKRGDEDAFKASEQITHYVKRAVSTGAMISTGIVGLLVLGSETFRIKVTDAGSVEIVVDTDPVAKPMPTKFGTDSDYFIQCFLDRKEEIMKVMPVVS
;
A
#
# COMPACT_ATOMS: atom_id res chain seq x y z
N MET A 1 -56.34 -9.62 6.08
CA MET A 1 -55.45 -10.25 5.10
C MET A 1 -54.44 -9.18 4.71
N ASP A 2 -53.41 -9.06 5.52
CA ASP A 2 -52.42 -7.99 5.37
C ASP A 2 -51.37 -8.44 4.36
N SER A 3 -51.37 -7.75 3.22
CA SER A 3 -50.42 -7.93 2.14
C SER A 3 -49.05 -7.46 2.60
N GLN A 4 -48.21 -8.41 3.02
CA GLN A 4 -46.77 -8.19 3.17
C GLN A 4 -46.17 -7.81 1.82
N SER A 5 -45.81 -6.53 1.66
CA SER A 5 -45.01 -6.06 0.53
C SER A 5 -43.59 -6.62 0.67
N SER A 6 -43.32 -7.74 0.00
CA SER A 6 -41.97 -8.26 -0.16
C SER A 6 -41.14 -7.27 -0.97
N SER A 7 -40.36 -6.44 -0.28
CA SER A 7 -39.34 -5.57 -0.88
C SER A 7 -38.24 -6.44 -1.48
N GLY A 8 -38.44 -6.84 -2.73
CA GLY A 8 -37.49 -7.59 -3.55
C GLY A 8 -36.21 -6.80 -3.76
N SER A 9 -35.19 -7.16 -2.98
CA SER A 9 -33.83 -7.49 -3.43
C SER A 9 -33.30 -6.74 -4.66
N SER A 10 -32.73 -5.55 -4.46
CA SER A 10 -31.80 -4.94 -5.42
C SER A 10 -30.35 -5.25 -5.01
N TYR A 11 -29.95 -6.52 -5.06
CA TYR A 11 -28.52 -6.87 -4.96
C TYR A 11 -27.82 -6.60 -6.30
N PHE A 12 -27.79 -5.34 -6.74
CA PHE A 12 -26.90 -4.98 -7.84
C PHE A 12 -25.49 -4.79 -7.29
N VAL A 13 -24.68 -5.84 -7.38
CA VAL A 13 -23.27 -5.84 -7.01
C VAL A 13 -22.40 -5.80 -8.28
N PRO A 14 -22.14 -4.62 -8.85
CA PRO A 14 -20.89 -4.45 -9.59
C PRO A 14 -20.22 -3.13 -9.26
N LEU A 15 -19.12 -3.27 -8.53
CA LEU A 15 -17.81 -2.66 -8.75
C LEU A 15 -16.88 -3.58 -7.95
N GLY A 16 -16.58 -4.75 -8.54
CA GLY A 16 -15.73 -5.80 -7.96
C GLY A 16 -16.10 -6.29 -6.55
N GLY A 17 -17.39 -6.44 -6.24
CA GLY A 17 -17.84 -6.94 -4.94
C GLY A 17 -17.92 -5.91 -3.81
N VAL A 18 -17.53 -4.65 -4.04
CA VAL A 18 -17.57 -3.59 -3.00
C VAL A 18 -19.02 -3.28 -2.57
N PRO A 19 -19.35 -3.39 -1.26
CA PRO A 19 -20.70 -3.11 -0.78
C PRO A 19 -21.20 -1.71 -1.12
N VAL A 20 -22.49 -1.60 -1.44
CA VAL A 20 -23.14 -0.31 -1.78
C VAL A 20 -22.94 0.74 -0.69
N TRP A 21 -23.06 0.36 0.59
CA TRP A 21 -22.88 1.30 1.70
C TRP A 21 -21.45 1.85 1.76
N LEU A 22 -20.46 1.04 1.43
CA LEU A 22 -19.05 1.43 1.44
C LEU A 22 -18.73 2.38 0.28
N ARG A 23 -19.28 2.10 -0.91
CA ARG A 23 -19.22 3.04 -2.05
C ARG A 23 -19.84 4.39 -1.71
N LYS A 24 -21.03 4.38 -1.10
CA LYS A 24 -21.69 5.61 -0.62
C LYS A 24 -20.84 6.37 0.40
N ARG A 25 -20.16 5.64 1.31
CA ARG A 25 -19.27 6.25 2.30
C ARG A 25 -18.06 6.90 1.65
N LEU A 26 -17.38 6.24 0.72
CA LEU A 26 -16.27 6.82 -0.03
C LEU A 26 -16.71 8.05 -0.82
N ARG A 27 -17.84 7.97 -1.52
CA ARG A 27 -18.40 9.12 -2.24
C ARG A 27 -18.67 10.31 -1.34
N ALA A 28 -19.15 10.07 -0.12
CA ALA A 28 -19.35 11.12 0.87
C ALA A 28 -18.03 11.76 1.33
N LEU A 29 -16.95 11.00 1.45
CA LEU A 29 -15.61 11.52 1.77
C LEU A 29 -15.02 12.34 0.62
N CYS A 30 -15.21 11.90 -0.64
CA CYS A 30 -14.72 12.61 -1.82
C CYS A 30 -15.51 13.89 -2.12
N ASN A 31 -16.84 13.84 -2.00
CA ASN A 31 -17.75 14.92 -2.42
C ASN A 31 -18.11 15.90 -1.31
N SER A 32 -17.60 15.69 -0.09
CA SER A 32 -17.68 16.71 0.93
C SER A 32 -16.88 17.93 0.45
N GLY A 33 -17.58 19.02 0.08
CA GLY A 33 -16.95 20.28 -0.32
C GLY A 33 -15.97 20.81 0.73
N ALA A 34 -15.20 21.85 0.42
CA ALA A 34 -14.09 22.33 1.26
C ALA A 34 -14.43 22.49 2.75
N THR A 35 -15.67 22.89 3.09
CA THR A 35 -16.16 23.08 4.47
C THR A 35 -16.60 21.80 5.18
N LYS A 36 -16.75 20.68 4.46
CA LYS A 36 -17.22 19.39 4.99
C LYS A 36 -16.19 18.28 4.83
N ARG A 37 -15.02 18.55 4.23
CA ARG A 37 -13.96 17.56 4.05
C ARG A 37 -13.60 16.94 5.40
N PRO A 38 -13.36 15.62 5.45
CA PRO A 38 -12.88 15.01 6.67
C PRO A 38 -11.59 15.70 7.09
N HIS A 39 -11.65 16.40 8.24
CA HIS A 39 -10.51 17.14 8.76
C HIS A 39 -9.37 16.19 9.16
N PHE A 40 -9.72 14.97 9.55
CA PHE A 40 -8.79 13.96 10.02
C PHE A 40 -8.53 12.90 8.96
N GLU A 41 -7.25 12.66 8.69
CA GLU A 41 -6.73 11.58 7.84
C GLU A 41 -7.34 10.22 8.21
N SER A 42 -7.49 9.95 9.51
CA SER A 42 -8.09 8.72 10.05
C SER A 42 -9.51 8.42 9.54
N SER A 43 -10.23 9.43 9.03
CA SER A 43 -11.56 9.23 8.44
C SER A 43 -11.55 8.40 7.16
N TRP A 44 -10.41 8.33 6.48
CA TRP A 44 -10.19 7.55 5.26
C TRP A 44 -9.83 6.10 5.54
N TYR A 45 -9.25 5.80 6.71
CA TYR A 45 -8.68 4.49 7.03
C TYR A 45 -9.73 3.39 6.98
N GLY A 46 -10.88 3.60 7.63
CA GLY A 46 -11.96 2.61 7.64
C GLY A 46 -12.44 2.26 6.22
N PRO A 47 -12.82 3.25 5.40
CA PRO A 47 -13.27 2.99 4.03
C PRO A 47 -12.19 2.40 3.12
N ILE A 48 -10.95 2.89 3.17
CA ILE A 48 -9.82 2.36 2.37
C ILE A 48 -9.54 0.92 2.77
N ASN A 49 -9.49 0.63 4.07
CA ASN A 49 -9.30 -0.73 4.58
C ASN A 49 -10.45 -1.66 4.11
N GLY A 50 -11.70 -1.19 4.18
CA GLY A 50 -12.87 -1.95 3.72
C GLY A 50 -12.80 -2.29 2.22
N VAL A 51 -12.40 -1.35 1.36
CA VAL A 51 -12.24 -1.63 -0.07
C VAL A 51 -11.07 -2.57 -0.30
N SER A 52 -9.96 -2.36 0.39
CA SER A 52 -8.78 -3.23 0.31
C SER A 52 -9.15 -4.68 0.59
N TYR A 53 -9.83 -4.96 1.70
CA TYR A 53 -10.27 -6.32 2.07
C TYR A 53 -11.35 -6.90 1.15
N THR A 54 -12.15 -6.05 0.51
CA THR A 54 -13.16 -6.52 -0.44
C THR A 54 -12.53 -6.92 -1.77
N VAL A 55 -11.57 -6.15 -2.26
CA VAL A 55 -10.90 -6.42 -3.53
C VAL A 55 -9.81 -7.48 -3.36
N PHE A 56 -8.90 -7.30 -2.41
CA PHE A 56 -7.76 -8.18 -2.17
C PHE A 56 -8.08 -9.17 -1.06
N THR A 57 -8.77 -10.25 -1.41
CA THR A 57 -9.28 -11.21 -0.42
C THR A 57 -8.20 -12.20 0.02
N VAL A 58 -8.31 -12.67 1.26
CA VAL A 58 -7.46 -13.75 1.79
C VAL A 58 -7.63 -15.04 0.98
N LYS A 59 -8.83 -15.31 0.45
CA LYS A 59 -9.10 -16.47 -0.41
C LYS A 59 -8.25 -16.45 -1.69
N ASP A 60 -7.97 -15.26 -2.21
CA ASP A 60 -7.13 -15.06 -3.39
C ASP A 60 -5.62 -14.97 -3.03
N GLY A 61 -5.25 -15.25 -1.78
CA GLY A 61 -3.86 -15.25 -1.30
C GLY A 61 -3.29 -13.87 -0.95
N PHE A 62 -4.15 -12.84 -0.79
CA PHE A 62 -3.69 -11.52 -0.38
C PHE A 62 -3.74 -11.29 1.13
N ILE A 63 -2.84 -10.44 1.62
CA ILE A 63 -2.84 -9.92 2.99
C ILE A 63 -2.67 -8.40 2.97
N ILE A 64 -3.44 -7.71 3.81
CA ILE A 64 -3.34 -6.26 4.01
C ILE A 64 -2.69 -6.00 5.36
N LYS A 65 -1.63 -5.18 5.35
CA LYS A 65 -0.83 -4.84 6.52
C LYS A 65 -0.94 -3.35 6.79
N PRO A 66 -1.72 -2.93 7.80
CA PRO A 66 -1.72 -1.54 8.22
C PRO A 66 -0.37 -1.17 8.84
N GLN A 67 0.12 0.03 8.56
CA GLN A 67 1.33 0.62 9.14
C GLN A 67 2.56 -0.31 9.05
N ALA A 68 2.76 -0.91 7.87
CA ALA A 68 3.81 -1.88 7.71
C ALA A 68 5.19 -1.22 7.78
N LYS A 69 6.06 -1.71 8.65
CA LYS A 69 7.43 -1.19 8.80
C LYS A 69 8.33 -1.66 7.66
N PHE A 70 8.85 -0.73 6.87
CA PHE A 70 9.95 -0.98 5.94
C PHE A 70 11.27 -0.57 6.56
N ARG A 71 12.24 -1.47 6.49
CA ARG A 71 13.59 -1.30 7.01
C ARG A 71 14.58 -1.29 5.87
N ASP A 72 15.68 -0.59 6.06
CA ASP A 72 16.85 -0.80 5.21
C ASP A 72 17.42 -2.19 5.44
N LYS A 73 18.04 -2.75 4.40
CA LYS A 73 18.91 -3.91 4.58
C LYS A 73 20.02 -3.49 5.55
N VAL A 74 20.17 -4.23 6.64
CA VAL A 74 21.27 -4.00 7.57
C VAL A 74 22.56 -4.21 6.78
N SER A 75 23.29 -3.12 6.50
CA SER A 75 24.64 -3.24 5.96
C SER A 75 25.44 -4.06 6.97
N PRO A 76 26.19 -5.09 6.53
CA PRO A 76 27.04 -5.84 7.44
C PRO A 76 27.95 -4.84 8.19
N PRO A 77 28.19 -5.03 9.50
CA PRO A 77 28.94 -4.09 10.30
C PRO A 77 30.28 -3.81 9.63
N SER A 78 30.46 -2.58 9.15
CA SER A 78 31.67 -2.13 8.46
C SER A 78 32.76 -1.89 9.50
N SER A 79 33.30 -2.96 10.09
CA SER A 79 34.50 -2.90 10.93
C SER A 79 35.03 -4.29 11.28
N VAL A 80 35.49 -5.04 10.27
CA VAL A 80 36.63 -5.93 10.51
C VAL A 80 37.87 -5.03 10.54
N ILE A 81 38.20 -4.49 11.71
CA ILE A 81 39.50 -3.86 11.92
C ILE A 81 40.54 -5.01 11.87
N PRO A 82 41.45 -5.05 10.90
CA PRO A 82 42.45 -6.12 10.81
C PRO A 82 43.34 -6.07 12.06
N GLY A 83 43.37 -7.14 12.84
CA GLY A 83 44.29 -7.29 13.98
C GLY A 83 43.67 -7.21 15.38
N ARG A 84 42.35 -7.00 15.51
CA ARG A 84 41.66 -7.15 16.81
C ARG A 84 40.85 -8.44 16.82
N SER A 85 41.43 -9.49 17.43
CA SER A 85 40.78 -10.76 17.72
C SER A 85 39.68 -10.53 18.76
N ASN A 86 38.58 -9.91 18.35
CA ASN A 86 37.37 -9.89 19.16
C ASN A 86 36.78 -11.29 19.07
N SER A 87 36.75 -11.99 20.20
CA SER A 87 35.86 -13.13 20.38
C SER A 87 34.47 -12.69 19.93
N VAL A 88 34.06 -13.17 18.75
CA VAL A 88 32.72 -12.95 18.20
C VAL A 88 31.78 -13.59 19.21
N SER A 89 31.23 -12.78 20.11
CA SER A 89 30.14 -13.26 20.95
C SER A 89 29.02 -13.60 19.99
N SER A 90 28.54 -14.82 20.11
CA SER A 90 27.57 -15.50 19.26
C SER A 90 26.15 -14.91 19.33
N ASN A 91 26.02 -13.59 19.52
CA ASN A 91 24.74 -12.91 19.66
C ASN A 91 24.06 -12.60 18.32
N THR A 92 24.64 -13.02 17.19
CA THR A 92 23.95 -13.04 15.89
C THR A 92 22.74 -13.99 15.87
N SER A 93 22.56 -14.84 16.89
CA SER A 93 21.45 -15.79 16.99
C SER A 93 20.06 -15.17 17.19
N ASN A 94 19.96 -13.86 17.46
CA ASN A 94 18.70 -13.21 17.83
C ASN A 94 18.18 -12.19 16.79
N MET A 95 18.72 -12.20 15.57
CA MET A 95 18.18 -11.36 14.50
C MET A 95 16.88 -11.95 13.99
N SER A 96 15.78 -11.20 14.08
CA SER A 96 14.50 -11.60 13.51
C SER A 96 14.37 -11.06 12.10
N THR A 97 13.86 -11.87 11.17
CA THR A 97 13.55 -11.43 9.81
C THR A 97 12.11 -10.93 9.75
N SER A 98 11.88 -9.78 9.11
CA SER A 98 10.55 -9.27 8.82
C SER A 98 9.85 -10.10 7.73
N SER A 99 8.55 -9.87 7.55
CA SER A 99 7.74 -10.55 6.53
C SER A 99 8.27 -10.35 5.09
N TYR A 100 9.04 -9.29 4.86
CA TYR A 100 9.61 -8.93 3.57
C TYR A 100 11.04 -9.45 3.37
N ASN A 101 11.49 -10.41 4.19
CA ASN A 101 12.86 -10.93 4.21
C ASN A 101 13.94 -9.89 4.56
N VAL A 102 13.57 -8.82 5.27
CA VAL A 102 14.54 -7.82 5.76
C VAL A 102 14.83 -8.07 7.23
N GLU A 103 16.10 -8.18 7.59
CA GLU A 103 16.54 -8.33 8.98
C GLU A 103 16.12 -7.12 9.83
N ALA A 104 15.61 -7.39 11.02
CA ALA A 104 15.30 -6.37 12.02
C ALA A 104 16.39 -6.34 13.08
N ARG A 105 16.66 -5.14 13.62
CA ARG A 105 17.58 -4.98 14.72
C ARG A 105 17.13 -5.80 15.94
N PRO A 106 18.07 -6.36 16.72
CA PRO A 106 17.73 -7.04 17.96
C PRO A 106 16.96 -6.11 18.90
N ARG A 107 15.91 -6.62 19.55
CA ARG A 107 15.13 -5.86 20.55
C ARG A 107 15.95 -5.41 21.76
N THR A 108 17.12 -5.99 21.95
CA THR A 108 18.06 -5.66 23.02
C THR A 108 18.86 -4.39 22.75
N GLU A 109 18.88 -3.90 21.50
CA GLU A 109 19.50 -2.62 21.18
C GLU A 109 18.57 -1.47 21.58
N PRO A 110 18.96 -0.62 22.53
CA PRO A 110 18.14 0.52 22.94
C PRO A 110 18.15 1.63 21.89
N GLY A 111 17.03 2.35 21.79
CA GLY A 111 16.87 3.52 20.94
C GLY A 111 15.90 3.30 19.78
N PRO A 112 15.49 4.39 19.11
CA PRO A 112 14.66 4.28 17.91
C PRO A 112 15.44 3.59 16.80
N GLU A 113 14.78 2.69 16.07
CA GLU A 113 15.29 2.25 14.78
C GLU A 113 15.28 3.46 13.85
N ALA A 114 16.45 4.04 13.59
CA ALA A 114 16.62 5.03 12.54
C ALA A 114 16.17 4.42 11.20
N ASP A 115 15.57 5.24 10.34
CA ASP A 115 15.23 4.88 8.96
C ASP A 115 14.10 3.85 8.76
N ILE A 116 13.24 3.64 9.77
CA ILE A 116 11.96 2.97 9.54
C ILE A 116 11.04 3.88 8.73
N LEU A 117 10.50 3.33 7.66
CA LEU A 117 9.40 3.91 6.91
C LEU A 117 8.10 3.16 7.25
N GLU A 118 7.01 3.89 7.45
CA GLU A 118 5.71 3.32 7.87
C GLU A 118 4.59 3.82 6.95
N PRO A 119 4.43 3.25 5.75
CA PRO A 119 3.23 3.49 4.92
C PRO A 119 1.95 3.09 5.65
N ASP A 120 0.86 3.81 5.39
CA ASP A 120 -0.43 3.55 6.05
C ASP A 120 -0.97 2.15 5.77
N PHE A 121 -0.87 1.67 4.53
CA PHE A 121 -1.21 0.30 4.18
C PHE A 121 -0.25 -0.30 3.16
N VAL A 122 -0.01 -1.60 3.30
CA VAL A 122 0.69 -2.42 2.30
C VAL A 122 -0.16 -3.63 1.97
N ILE A 123 -0.36 -3.88 0.68
CA ILE A 123 -1.06 -5.06 0.19
C ILE A 123 -0.01 -6.00 -0.39
N CYS A 124 -0.04 -7.26 0.04
CA CYS A 124 0.90 -8.27 -0.38
C CYS A 124 0.17 -9.52 -0.88
N ILE A 125 0.85 -10.29 -1.74
CA ILE A 125 0.59 -11.73 -1.87
C ILE A 125 1.30 -12.40 -0.69
N ALA A 126 0.56 -13.20 0.08
CA ALA A 126 1.08 -13.91 1.23
C ALA A 126 2.04 -15.03 0.81
N GLY A 127 3.18 -15.12 1.48
CA GLY A 127 4.09 -16.26 1.39
C GLY A 127 3.54 -17.47 2.15
N SER A 128 4.19 -18.62 1.98
CA SER A 128 3.87 -19.86 2.71
C SER A 128 4.45 -19.90 4.14
N SER A 129 5.12 -18.83 4.57
CA SER A 129 5.79 -18.73 5.88
C SER A 129 5.54 -17.37 6.51
N LEU A 130 6.16 -17.09 7.67
CA LEU A 130 6.15 -15.76 8.29
C LEU A 130 6.94 -14.71 7.48
N THR A 131 7.60 -15.14 6.41
CA THR A 131 8.45 -14.35 5.52
C THR A 131 8.17 -14.67 4.06
N GLY A 132 8.65 -13.83 3.14
CA GLY A 132 8.49 -14.05 1.71
C GLY A 132 7.25 -13.41 1.08
N ASP A 133 6.53 -12.58 1.83
CA ASP A 133 5.40 -11.83 1.29
C ASP A 133 5.86 -10.91 0.16
N LYS A 134 5.07 -10.87 -0.93
CA LYS A 134 5.37 -10.05 -2.11
C LYS A 134 4.48 -8.84 -2.14
N ILE A 135 5.06 -7.65 -2.02
CA ILE A 135 4.37 -6.37 -2.05
C ILE A 135 3.83 -6.12 -3.45
N VAL A 136 2.55 -5.76 -3.53
CA VAL A 136 1.88 -5.43 -4.79
C VAL A 136 1.31 -4.02 -4.81
N TYR A 137 1.00 -3.48 -3.64
CA TYR A 137 0.47 -2.13 -3.44
C TYR A 137 1.04 -1.51 -2.16
N ILE A 138 1.42 -0.24 -2.22
CA ILE A 138 1.68 0.62 -1.05
C ILE A 138 0.69 1.77 -1.11
N ILE A 139 0.01 2.06 -0.03
CA ILE A 139 -0.99 3.14 0.04
C ILE A 139 -0.54 4.12 1.11
N GLU A 140 -0.52 5.39 0.74
CA GLU A 140 -0.30 6.52 1.64
C GLU A 140 -1.49 7.46 1.58
N ILE A 141 -1.94 7.93 2.74
CA ILE A 141 -3.06 8.84 2.89
C ILE A 141 -2.54 10.14 3.49
N LYS A 142 -3.06 11.24 2.96
CA LYS A 142 -2.74 12.60 3.39
C LYS A 142 -4.00 13.45 3.39
N ARG A 143 -4.00 14.51 4.20
CA ARG A 143 -5.10 15.47 4.16
C ARG A 143 -5.06 16.28 2.86
N GLY A 144 -6.23 16.70 2.39
CA GLY A 144 -6.33 17.37 1.08
C GLY A 144 -5.72 18.78 1.02
N ASP A 145 -5.23 19.31 2.13
CA ASP A 145 -4.52 20.58 2.27
C ASP A 145 -3.00 20.40 2.41
N GLU A 146 -2.50 19.15 2.39
CA GLU A 146 -1.07 18.87 2.44
C GLU A 146 -0.38 19.05 1.09
N ASP A 147 0.93 19.22 1.16
CA ASP A 147 1.79 19.43 -0.01
C ASP A 147 1.87 18.14 -0.85
N ALA A 148 1.23 18.16 -2.02
CA ALA A 148 1.18 17.03 -2.93
C ALA A 148 2.57 16.57 -3.40
N PHE A 149 3.54 17.49 -3.52
CA PHE A 149 4.90 17.16 -3.93
C PHE A 149 5.61 16.37 -2.82
N LYS A 150 5.58 16.86 -1.58
CA LYS A 150 6.15 16.15 -0.42
C LYS A 150 5.50 14.78 -0.20
N ALA A 151 4.17 14.72 -0.32
CA ALA A 151 3.43 13.46 -0.22
C ALA A 151 3.84 12.46 -1.32
N SER A 152 4.05 12.95 -2.55
CA SER A 152 4.53 12.14 -3.67
C SER A 152 5.97 11.67 -3.48
N GLU A 153 6.85 12.52 -2.93
CA GLU A 153 8.21 12.13 -2.57
C GLU A 153 8.21 11.03 -1.50
N GLN A 154 7.35 11.15 -0.48
CA GLN A 154 7.23 10.17 0.60
C GLN A 154 6.81 8.79 0.08
N ILE A 155 5.72 8.70 -0.68
CA ILE A 155 5.29 7.42 -1.23
C ILE A 155 6.30 6.87 -2.26
N THR A 156 6.96 7.74 -3.03
CA THR A 156 8.05 7.33 -3.93
C THR A 156 9.19 6.70 -3.13
N HIS A 157 9.54 7.28 -1.98
CA HIS A 157 10.55 6.72 -1.08
C HIS A 157 10.13 5.33 -0.58
N TYR A 158 8.86 5.14 -0.21
CA TYR A 158 8.35 3.82 0.19
C TYR A 158 8.43 2.80 -0.93
N VAL A 159 8.02 3.15 -2.14
CA VAL A 159 8.08 2.23 -3.28
C VAL A 159 9.53 1.86 -3.61
N LYS A 160 10.46 2.84 -3.64
CA LYS A 160 11.89 2.57 -3.82
C LYS A 160 12.45 1.66 -2.73
N ARG A 161 12.10 1.91 -1.47
CA ARG A 161 12.50 1.06 -0.34
C ARG A 161 11.99 -0.36 -0.54
N ALA A 162 10.71 -0.53 -0.87
CA ALA A 162 10.13 -1.84 -1.11
C ALA A 162 10.79 -2.58 -2.28
N VAL A 163 11.09 -1.91 -3.39
CA VAL A 163 11.85 -2.48 -4.51
C VAL A 163 13.23 -2.98 -4.03
N SER A 164 13.93 -2.20 -3.21
CA SER A 164 15.27 -2.58 -2.69
C SER A 164 15.26 -3.84 -1.79
N THR A 165 14.11 -4.17 -1.19
CA THR A 165 13.96 -5.39 -0.39
C THR A 165 13.96 -6.65 -1.25
N GLY A 166 13.62 -6.56 -2.53
CA GLY A 166 13.42 -7.72 -3.42
C GLY A 166 12.08 -8.44 -3.19
N ALA A 167 11.19 -7.86 -2.37
CA ALA A 167 9.85 -8.39 -2.10
C ALA A 167 8.82 -7.98 -3.17
N MET A 168 9.20 -7.88 -4.45
CA MET A 168 8.27 -7.49 -5.53
C MET A 168 7.84 -8.69 -6.38
N ILE A 169 6.72 -8.51 -7.09
CA ILE A 169 6.27 -9.40 -8.17
C ILE A 169 6.75 -8.88 -9.54
N SER A 170 6.60 -9.70 -10.58
CA SER A 170 7.01 -9.36 -11.95
C SER A 170 6.29 -8.15 -12.55
N THR A 171 5.12 -7.77 -12.03
CA THR A 171 4.39 -6.56 -12.48
C THR A 171 4.76 -5.31 -11.67
N GLY A 172 5.85 -5.38 -10.88
CA GLY A 172 6.37 -4.28 -10.08
C GLY A 172 5.53 -3.97 -8.84
N ILE A 173 5.77 -2.79 -8.25
CA ILE A 173 5.02 -2.26 -7.11
C ILE A 173 4.32 -0.98 -7.52
N VAL A 174 3.05 -0.83 -7.11
CA VAL A 174 2.27 0.40 -7.32
C VAL A 174 2.10 1.12 -5.97
N GLY A 175 2.42 2.41 -5.95
CA GLY A 175 2.03 3.34 -4.89
C GLY A 175 0.67 3.98 -5.20
N LEU A 176 -0.21 4.06 -4.21
CA LEU A 176 -1.42 4.90 -4.23
C LEU A 176 -1.30 6.02 -3.20
N LEU A 177 -1.31 7.26 -3.64
CA LEU A 177 -1.42 8.40 -2.74
C LEU A 177 -2.86 8.90 -2.75
N VAL A 178 -3.52 8.86 -1.59
CA VAL A 178 -4.84 9.47 -1.37
C VAL A 178 -4.64 10.82 -0.69
N LEU A 179 -4.80 11.91 -1.43
CA LEU A 179 -4.65 13.28 -0.94
C LEU A 179 -6.04 13.93 -0.82
N GLY A 180 -6.67 13.77 0.35
CA GLY A 180 -8.08 14.10 0.51
C GLY A 180 -8.93 13.35 -0.53
N SER A 181 -9.63 14.09 -1.41
CA SER A 181 -10.50 13.51 -2.44
C SER A 181 -9.78 13.09 -3.71
N GLU A 182 -8.48 13.32 -3.82
CA GLU A 182 -7.67 13.04 -5.01
C GLU A 182 -6.86 11.76 -4.81
N THR A 183 -6.66 11.00 -5.88
CA THR A 183 -5.95 9.70 -5.82
C THR A 183 -4.88 9.65 -6.91
N PHE A 184 -3.62 9.46 -6.54
CA PHE A 184 -2.49 9.41 -7.49
C PHE A 184 -1.86 8.03 -7.50
N ARG A 185 -1.52 7.53 -8.69
CA ARG A 185 -0.79 6.27 -8.86
C ARG A 185 0.66 6.54 -9.21
N ILE A 186 1.56 5.77 -8.60
CA ILE A 186 3.00 5.84 -8.85
C ILE A 186 3.48 4.43 -9.14
N LYS A 187 4.17 4.21 -10.26
CA LYS A 187 4.71 2.90 -10.64
C LYS A 187 6.23 3.01 -10.70
N VAL A 188 6.93 2.22 -9.90
CA VAL A 188 8.39 2.11 -10.07
C VAL A 188 8.66 0.90 -10.95
N THR A 189 9.41 1.14 -12.02
CA THR A 189 9.82 0.11 -12.98
C THR A 189 11.10 -0.58 -12.53
N ASP A 190 11.36 -1.79 -13.04
CA ASP A 190 12.48 -2.65 -12.63
C ASP A 190 13.87 -2.01 -12.87
N ALA A 191 13.98 -1.03 -13.75
CA ALA A 191 15.21 -0.26 -13.99
C ALA A 191 15.54 0.75 -12.86
N GLY A 192 14.73 0.78 -11.79
CA GLY A 192 14.85 1.78 -10.72
C GLY A 192 14.34 3.17 -11.10
N SER A 193 13.87 3.35 -12.35
CA SER A 193 13.15 4.54 -12.79
C SER A 193 11.76 4.58 -12.17
N VAL A 194 11.46 5.68 -11.49
CA VAL A 194 10.12 6.00 -11.00
C VAL A 194 9.34 6.57 -12.16
N GLU A 195 8.34 5.83 -12.64
CA GLU A 195 7.34 6.36 -13.54
C GLU A 195 6.15 6.79 -12.68
N ILE A 196 5.99 8.09 -12.49
CA ILE A 196 4.71 8.57 -11.98
C ILE A 196 3.73 8.35 -13.13
N VAL A 197 3.00 7.24 -13.09
CA VAL A 197 1.90 6.98 -14.02
C VAL A 197 0.76 7.89 -13.57
N VAL A 198 0.84 9.10 -14.07
CA VAL A 198 -0.23 10.08 -14.05
C VAL A 198 -1.24 9.53 -15.07
N ASP A 199 -2.25 8.79 -14.60
CA ASP A 199 -3.41 8.23 -15.36
C ASP A 199 -4.28 9.34 -16.01
N THR A 200 -3.66 10.37 -16.60
CA THR A 200 -4.37 11.50 -17.20
C THR A 200 -4.62 11.26 -18.66
N ASP A 201 -5.79 11.70 -19.09
CA ASP A 201 -6.01 12.15 -20.45
C ASP A 201 -4.80 13.03 -20.88
N PRO A 202 -4.04 12.64 -21.92
CA PRO A 202 -2.62 12.96 -22.03
C PRO A 202 -2.39 14.35 -22.62
N VAL A 203 -2.54 15.43 -21.83
CA VAL A 203 -2.04 16.76 -22.24
C VAL A 203 -1.54 17.60 -21.04
N ALA A 204 -0.21 17.79 -21.02
CA ALA A 204 0.60 18.89 -20.45
C ALA A 204 1.18 18.83 -19.00
N LYS A 205 2.53 18.73 -18.96
CA LYS A 205 3.56 19.08 -17.92
C LYS A 205 3.78 18.12 -16.71
N PRO A 206 5.04 18.08 -16.17
CA PRO A 206 5.47 17.13 -15.14
C PRO A 206 5.09 17.63 -13.74
N MET A 207 3.81 17.57 -13.44
CA MET A 207 3.28 17.43 -12.09
C MET A 207 2.13 16.44 -12.20
N PRO A 208 1.86 15.59 -11.19
CA PRO A 208 0.73 14.71 -11.25
C PRO A 208 -0.55 15.55 -11.34
N THR A 209 -1.09 15.64 -12.56
CA THR A 209 -2.35 16.29 -12.85
C THR A 209 -3.42 15.58 -12.03
N LYS A 210 -4.30 16.38 -11.41
CA LYS A 210 -5.36 15.91 -10.51
C LYS A 210 -6.16 14.78 -11.15
N PHE A 211 -6.20 13.62 -10.49
CA PHE A 211 -7.09 12.53 -10.86
C PHE A 211 -8.45 12.69 -10.22
N GLY A 212 -9.46 12.24 -10.96
CA GLY A 212 -10.88 12.50 -10.71
C GLY A 212 -11.29 12.47 -9.25
N THR A 213 -12.19 13.36 -8.88
CA THR A 213 -12.82 13.43 -7.56
C THR A 213 -13.80 12.27 -7.30
N ASP A 214 -13.75 11.20 -8.11
CA ASP A 214 -14.73 10.12 -8.09
C ASP A 214 -14.23 8.95 -7.24
N SER A 215 -14.98 8.65 -6.18
CA SER A 215 -14.81 7.45 -5.37
C SER A 215 -14.79 6.16 -6.19
N ASP A 216 -15.45 6.11 -7.34
CA ASP A 216 -15.49 4.92 -8.19
C ASP A 216 -14.13 4.72 -8.91
N TYR A 217 -13.38 5.79 -9.22
CA TYR A 217 -12.02 5.70 -9.76
C TYR A 217 -11.05 5.07 -8.76
N PHE A 218 -11.13 5.47 -7.48
CA PHE A 218 -10.32 4.85 -6.41
C PHE A 218 -10.53 3.34 -6.36
N ILE A 219 -11.78 2.87 -6.43
CA ILE A 219 -12.08 1.43 -6.44
C ILE A 219 -11.56 0.80 -7.73
N GLN A 220 -11.73 1.45 -8.88
CA GLN A 220 -11.26 0.93 -10.16
C GLN A 220 -9.74 0.69 -10.16
N CYS A 221 -8.95 1.58 -9.56
CA CYS A 221 -7.50 1.40 -9.39
C CYS A 221 -7.16 0.07 -8.68
N PHE A 222 -7.94 -0.31 -7.66
CA PHE A 222 -7.76 -1.58 -6.96
C PHE A 222 -8.11 -2.77 -7.84
N LEU A 223 -9.21 -2.67 -8.59
CA LEU A 223 -9.68 -3.74 -9.48
C LEU A 223 -8.72 -3.99 -10.63
N ASP A 224 -8.30 -2.94 -11.33
CA ASP A 224 -7.34 -3.03 -12.44
C ASP A 224 -6.03 -3.65 -11.98
N ARG A 225 -5.55 -3.22 -10.80
CA ARG A 225 -4.32 -3.76 -10.24
C ARG A 225 -4.48 -5.22 -9.83
N LYS A 226 -5.60 -5.60 -9.21
CA LYS A 226 -5.87 -7.00 -8.90
C LYS A 226 -5.86 -7.84 -10.18
N GLU A 227 -6.53 -7.39 -11.22
CA GLU A 227 -6.57 -8.11 -12.49
C GLU A 227 -5.17 -8.28 -13.11
N GLU A 228 -4.35 -7.21 -13.12
CA GLU A 228 -2.95 -7.27 -13.57
C GLU A 228 -2.14 -8.31 -12.80
N ILE A 229 -2.29 -8.36 -11.47
CA ILE A 229 -1.60 -9.32 -10.61
C ILE A 229 -2.08 -10.75 -10.89
N MET A 230 -3.39 -10.96 -10.96
CA MET A 230 -3.98 -12.28 -11.18
C MET A 230 -3.55 -12.91 -12.53
N LYS A 231 -3.20 -12.10 -13.53
CA LYS A 231 -2.66 -12.58 -14.82
C LYS A 231 -1.27 -13.21 -14.71
N VAL A 232 -0.48 -12.81 -13.71
CA VAL A 232 0.90 -13.31 -13.51
C VAL A 232 1.06 -14.21 -12.30
N MET A 233 0.04 -14.29 -11.44
CA MET A 233 0.06 -15.21 -10.31
C MET A 233 0.04 -16.66 -10.82
N PRO A 234 0.96 -17.52 -10.34
CA PRO A 234 0.87 -18.93 -10.65
C PRO A 234 -0.47 -19.46 -10.14
N VAL A 235 -1.18 -20.21 -10.99
CA VAL A 235 -2.41 -20.90 -10.59
C VAL A 235 -2.00 -21.88 -9.50
N VAL A 236 -2.30 -21.55 -8.25
CA VAL A 236 -2.08 -22.44 -7.12
C VAL A 236 -3.12 -23.54 -7.24
N SER A 237 -2.70 -24.68 -7.79
CA SER A 237 -3.50 -25.91 -7.92
C SER A 237 -3.70 -26.60 -6.58
#